data_AF-A0A7Y2MYN5-F1
#
_entry.id   AF-A0A7Y2MYN5-F1
#
_cell.length_a   1.000
_cell.length_b   1.000
_cell.length_c   1.000
_cell.angle_alpha   90.00
_cell.angle_beta   90.00
_cell.angle_gamma   90.00
#
_symmetry.space_group_name_H-M   'P 1'
#
loop_
_entity.id
_entity.type
_entity.pdbx_description
1 polymer ?
#
loop_
_entity_poly.entity_id
_entity_poly.type
_entity_poly.pdbx_seq_one_letter_code
_entity_poly.pdbx_strand_id
1 'polypeptide(L)'
;MLRDGAYPATRGCLPMVSDRNHSHLGLRNLVALVLLALGLLQLAGVLTGARVLRGIGAASAASPLPKVFSDVDGLETFASTFTLVYDVDGVETRRLITPELYRQLRGPYWRRNVYGAALSYGPRLPPPLWESVFCYGLGPDRAFYAELDLPVAARNVRVQIDTNTRNRDGTWTLAPRCGTAGRAVGAEDAGR
;
A
#
# COMPACT_ATOMS: atom_id res chain seq x y z
N MET A 1 56.20 35.79 -27.74
CA MET A 1 55.59 34.66 -28.47
C MET A 1 54.10 34.62 -28.12
N LEU A 2 53.31 35.39 -28.86
CA LEU A 2 51.85 35.40 -28.80
C LEU A 2 51.37 34.30 -29.76
N ARG A 3 50.54 33.36 -29.28
CA ARG A 3 49.82 32.43 -30.15
C ARG A 3 48.43 32.99 -30.38
N ASP A 4 48.22 33.50 -31.59
CA ASP A 4 46.92 33.87 -32.13
C ASP A 4 46.04 32.62 -32.26
N GLY A 5 45.10 32.47 -31.34
CA GLY A 5 44.03 31.49 -31.41
C GLY A 5 42.79 32.13 -32.01
N ALA A 6 42.69 32.15 -33.34
CA ALA A 6 41.48 32.54 -34.05
C ALA A 6 40.35 31.53 -33.76
N TYR A 7 39.27 31.97 -33.11
CA TYR A 7 38.03 31.21 -33.02
C TYR A 7 37.34 31.20 -34.40
N PRO A 8 36.95 30.04 -34.95
CA PRO A 8 36.14 30.00 -36.15
C PRO A 8 34.73 30.51 -35.84
N ALA A 9 34.25 31.45 -36.65
CA ALA A 9 32.89 31.97 -36.63
C ALA A 9 31.87 30.81 -36.63
N THR A 10 31.06 30.74 -35.57
CA THR A 10 29.96 29.80 -35.45
C THR A 10 28.94 30.08 -36.54
N ARG A 11 28.90 29.16 -37.51
CA ARG A 11 27.85 29.04 -38.52
C ARG A 11 26.51 28.79 -37.83
N GLY A 12 25.51 29.54 -38.28
CA GLY A 12 24.10 29.16 -38.20
C GLY A 12 23.47 29.35 -36.84
N CYS A 13 22.79 30.48 -36.65
CA CYS A 13 21.59 30.48 -35.82
C CYS A 13 20.68 29.36 -36.35
N LEU A 14 20.51 28.29 -35.56
CA LEU A 14 19.39 27.39 -35.75
C LEU A 14 18.13 28.25 -35.79
N PRO A 15 17.20 28.02 -36.74
CA PRO A 15 15.93 28.72 -36.71
C PRO A 15 15.29 28.43 -35.35
N MET A 16 15.09 29.50 -34.58
CA MET A 16 14.20 29.50 -33.43
C MET A 16 12.89 28.88 -33.94
N VAL A 17 12.53 27.71 -33.39
CA VAL A 17 11.34 26.94 -33.78
C VAL A 17 10.13 27.84 -33.57
N SER A 18 9.78 28.53 -34.64
CA SER A 18 8.59 29.35 -34.77
C SER A 18 7.59 28.51 -35.52
N ASP A 19 6.89 27.66 -34.79
CA ASP A 19 5.56 27.23 -35.18
C ASP A 19 4.73 26.95 -33.93
N ARG A 20 4.12 28.02 -33.40
CA ARG A 20 3.11 27.93 -32.33
C ARG A 20 1.80 27.48 -32.95
N ASN A 21 1.67 26.17 -33.13
CA ASN A 21 0.37 25.58 -33.46
C ASN A 21 -0.51 25.61 -32.19
N HIS A 22 -1.27 26.69 -32.01
CA HIS A 22 -2.14 26.93 -30.84
C HIS A 22 -3.13 25.79 -30.57
N SER A 23 -3.52 25.06 -31.61
CA SER A 23 -4.41 23.88 -31.56
C SER A 23 -3.80 22.72 -30.76
N HIS A 24 -2.51 22.44 -30.91
CA HIS A 24 -1.83 21.38 -30.14
C HIS A 24 -1.67 21.76 -28.65
N LEU A 25 -1.49 23.05 -28.35
CA LEU A 25 -1.46 23.53 -26.96
C LEU A 25 -2.84 23.41 -26.30
N GLY A 26 -3.91 23.77 -27.02
CA GLY A 26 -5.29 23.62 -26.56
C GLY A 26 -5.66 22.17 -26.27
N LEU A 27 -5.32 21.25 -27.19
CA LEU A 27 -5.57 19.82 -27.00
C LEU A 27 -4.81 19.26 -25.79
N ARG A 28 -3.53 19.61 -25.63
CA ARG A 28 -2.72 19.15 -24.48
C ARG A 28 -3.30 19.61 -23.15
N ASN A 29 -3.74 20.87 -23.08
CA ASN A 29 -4.38 21.42 -21.88
C ASN A 29 -5.72 20.75 -21.60
N LEU A 30 -6.52 20.48 -22.63
CA LEU A 30 -7.77 19.74 -22.47
C LEU A 30 -7.53 18.32 -21.92
N VAL A 31 -6.57 17.59 -22.49
CA VAL A 31 -6.20 16.25 -22.00
C VAL A 31 -5.71 16.32 -20.55
N ALA A 32 -4.89 17.31 -20.20
CA ALA A 32 -4.43 17.51 -18.82
C ALA A 32 -5.59 17.78 -17.85
N LEU A 33 -6.58 18.59 -18.25
CA LEU A 33 -7.78 18.86 -17.45
C LEU A 33 -8.64 17.61 -17.27
N VAL A 34 -8.80 16.79 -18.31
CA VAL A 34 -9.53 15.51 -18.22
C VAL A 34 -8.82 14.56 -17.27
N LEU A 35 -7.49 14.42 -17.37
CA LEU A 35 -6.70 13.59 -16.47
C LEU A 35 -6.76 14.09 -15.02
N LEU A 36 -6.74 15.41 -14.80
CA LEU A 36 -6.91 16.00 -13.47
C LEU A 36 -8.30 15.72 -12.90
N ALA A 37 -9.35 15.93 -13.68
CA ALA A 37 -10.73 15.65 -13.27
C ALA A 37 -10.93 14.17 -12.93
N LEU A 38 -10.38 13.28 -13.76
CA LEU A 38 -10.35 11.85 -13.50
C LEU A 38 -9.58 11.55 -12.21
N GLY A 39 -8.40 12.15 -12.04
CA GLY A 39 -7.54 12.00 -10.86
C GLY A 39 -8.22 12.39 -9.55
N LEU A 40 -9.08 13.41 -9.57
CA LEU A 40 -9.80 13.92 -8.40
C LEU A 40 -11.11 13.20 -8.08
N LEU A 41 -11.55 12.27 -8.93
CA LEU A 41 -12.89 11.68 -8.84
C LEU A 41 -13.12 10.89 -7.53
N GLN A 42 -12.11 10.13 -7.06
CA GLN A 42 -12.21 9.45 -5.76
C GLN A 42 -12.30 10.44 -4.60
N LEU A 43 -11.53 11.54 -4.63
CA LEU A 43 -11.55 12.57 -3.59
C LEU A 43 -12.91 13.28 -3.55
N ALA A 44 -13.43 13.69 -4.72
CA ALA A 44 -14.75 14.29 -4.84
C ALA A 44 -15.83 13.33 -4.33
N GLY A 45 -15.74 12.05 -4.66
CA GLY A 45 -16.66 11.02 -4.18
C GLY A 45 -16.60 10.79 -2.66
N VAL A 46 -15.45 11.00 -2.03
CA VAL A 46 -15.34 10.98 -0.55
C VAL A 46 -16.00 12.22 0.05
N LEU A 47 -15.69 13.41 -0.45
CA LEU A 47 -16.23 14.68 0.08
C LEU A 47 -17.76 14.77 -0.07
N THR A 48 -18.31 14.24 -1.16
CA THR A 48 -19.75 14.27 -1.45
C THR A 48 -20.50 13.03 -0.96
N GLY A 49 -19.80 11.99 -0.48
CA GLY A 49 -20.39 10.69 -0.16
C GLY A 49 -20.87 9.89 -1.37
N ALA A 50 -20.63 10.35 -2.60
CA ALA A 50 -21.10 9.71 -3.82
C ALA A 50 -20.32 8.43 -4.16
N ARG A 51 -20.92 7.26 -3.88
CA ARG A 51 -20.33 5.94 -4.16
C ARG A 51 -20.01 5.73 -5.64
N VAL A 52 -20.83 6.27 -6.55
CA VAL A 52 -20.61 6.15 -8.00
C VAL A 52 -19.31 6.83 -8.42
N LEU A 53 -19.04 8.05 -7.93
CA LEU A 53 -17.80 8.77 -8.23
C LEU A 53 -16.57 8.01 -7.69
N ARG A 54 -16.67 7.49 -6.45
CA ARG A 54 -15.62 6.63 -5.88
C ARG A 54 -15.39 5.37 -6.72
N GLY A 55 -16.46 4.74 -7.19
CA GLY A 55 -16.43 3.54 -8.01
C GLY A 55 -15.76 3.77 -9.37
N ILE A 56 -16.15 4.83 -10.09
CA ILE A 56 -15.54 5.19 -11.38
C ILE A 56 -14.07 5.56 -11.19
N GLY A 57 -13.75 6.33 -10.15
CA GLY A 57 -12.37 6.72 -9.82
C GLY A 57 -11.50 5.51 -9.45
N ALA A 58 -12.05 4.53 -8.72
CA ALA A 58 -11.35 3.30 -8.39
C ALA A 58 -11.15 2.40 -9.61
N ALA A 59 -12.18 2.22 -10.43
CA ALA A 59 -12.14 1.39 -11.63
C ALA A 59 -11.18 1.92 -12.70
N SER A 60 -10.98 3.24 -12.76
CA SER A 60 -10.05 3.84 -13.73
C SER A 60 -8.57 3.58 -13.41
N ALA A 61 -8.25 3.20 -12.16
CA ALA A 61 -6.89 3.14 -11.60
C ALA A 61 -6.07 4.45 -11.68
N ALA A 62 -6.60 5.50 -12.30
CA ALA A 62 -5.94 6.78 -12.53
C ALA A 62 -6.29 7.84 -11.47
N SER A 63 -7.19 7.53 -10.53
CA SER A 63 -7.60 8.40 -9.43
C SER A 63 -7.12 7.84 -8.09
N PRO A 64 -5.83 7.95 -7.74
CA PRO A 64 -5.34 7.42 -6.47
C PRO A 64 -5.95 8.18 -5.28
N LEU A 65 -6.43 7.47 -4.27
CA LEU A 65 -6.79 8.06 -2.98
C LEU A 65 -5.63 7.81 -1.99
N PRO A 66 -5.08 8.83 -1.32
CA PRO A 66 -3.90 8.70 -0.45
C PRO A 66 -4.23 8.07 0.92
N LYS A 67 -4.96 6.94 0.92
CA LYS A 67 -5.45 6.26 2.14
C LYS A 67 -4.31 5.87 3.10
N VAL A 68 -3.15 5.52 2.56
CA VAL A 68 -1.97 5.05 3.34
C VAL A 68 -1.46 6.04 4.39
N PHE A 69 -1.78 7.34 4.24
CA PHE A 69 -1.40 8.42 5.16
C PHE A 69 -2.62 9.07 5.82
N SER A 70 -3.76 8.40 5.81
CA SER A 70 -5.01 8.94 6.34
C SER A 70 -5.63 7.99 7.35
N ASP A 71 -6.49 8.55 8.18
CA ASP A 71 -7.38 7.76 9.00
C ASP A 71 -8.41 7.02 8.13
N VAL A 72 -8.53 5.72 8.32
CA VAL A 72 -9.60 4.91 7.72
C VAL A 72 -10.51 4.42 8.83
N ASP A 73 -11.60 5.17 9.02
CA ASP A 73 -12.68 4.89 9.96
C ASP A 73 -12.22 4.76 11.43
N GLY A 74 -11.12 5.39 11.82
CA GLY A 74 -10.54 5.28 13.16
C GLY A 74 -9.20 4.53 13.22
N LEU A 75 -8.73 3.96 12.10
CA LEU A 75 -7.44 3.30 11.98
C LEU A 75 -6.49 4.11 11.09
N GLU A 76 -5.45 4.68 11.71
CA GLU A 76 -4.34 5.31 11.01
C GLU A 76 -3.14 4.36 11.00
N THR A 77 -2.94 3.66 9.89
CA THR A 77 -1.95 2.59 9.79
C THR A 77 -0.52 3.06 9.98
N PHE A 78 -0.21 4.30 9.58
CA PHE A 78 1.12 4.88 9.71
C PHE A 78 1.51 5.16 11.17
N ALA A 79 0.53 5.53 12.00
CA ALA A 79 0.73 5.81 13.41
C ALA A 79 0.58 4.57 14.29
N SER A 80 0.25 3.39 13.74
CA SER A 80 -0.04 2.20 14.53
C SER A 80 1.19 1.33 14.77
N THR A 81 1.21 0.63 15.89
CA THR A 81 2.20 -0.37 16.28
C THR A 81 1.71 -1.75 15.84
N PHE A 82 2.58 -2.55 15.24
CA PHE A 82 2.26 -3.90 14.77
C PHE A 82 3.11 -4.93 15.50
N THR A 83 2.47 -5.83 16.24
CA THR A 83 3.15 -6.86 17.05
C THR A 83 2.76 -8.25 16.57
N LEU A 84 3.75 -9.05 16.18
CA LEU A 84 3.59 -10.49 16.01
C LEU A 84 3.44 -11.14 17.38
N VAL A 85 2.38 -11.92 17.56
CA VAL A 85 2.12 -12.70 18.78
C VAL A 85 2.05 -14.15 18.38
N TYR A 86 2.83 -15.02 19.04
CA TYR A 86 2.93 -16.43 18.68
C TYR A 86 3.39 -17.27 19.87
N ASP A 87 3.09 -18.56 19.84
CA ASP A 87 3.46 -19.48 20.93
C ASP A 87 4.72 -20.27 20.56
N VAL A 88 5.65 -20.39 21.51
CA VAL A 88 6.83 -21.27 21.44
C VAL A 88 6.89 -22.09 22.71
N ASP A 89 6.86 -23.41 22.59
CA ASP A 89 6.94 -24.34 23.73
C ASP A 89 5.94 -24.04 24.86
N GLY A 90 4.74 -23.58 24.48
CA GLY A 90 3.66 -23.21 25.40
C GLY A 90 3.76 -21.81 26.00
N VAL A 91 4.75 -21.02 25.61
CA VAL A 91 4.94 -19.63 26.06
C VAL A 91 4.54 -18.65 24.95
N GLU A 92 3.61 -17.75 25.26
CA GLU A 92 3.27 -16.64 24.36
C GLU A 92 4.45 -15.68 24.26
N THR A 93 4.94 -15.49 23.04
CA THR A 93 6.00 -14.56 22.69
C THR A 93 5.45 -13.43 21.85
N ARG A 94 5.98 -12.21 22.09
CA ARG A 94 5.60 -11.00 21.37
C ARG A 94 6.82 -10.41 20.69
N ARG A 95 6.65 -9.99 19.44
CA ARG A 95 7.72 -9.37 18.64
C ARG A 95 7.18 -8.19 17.85
N LEU A 96 7.77 -7.03 18.07
CA LEU A 96 7.44 -5.82 17.34
C LEU A 96 7.91 -5.91 15.87
N ILE A 97 7.05 -5.54 14.92
CA ILE A 97 7.44 -5.35 13.51
C ILE A 97 8.05 -3.96 13.39
N THR A 98 9.37 -3.88 13.58
CA THR A 98 10.14 -2.63 13.40
C THR A 98 10.49 -2.40 11.93
N PRO A 99 10.91 -1.18 11.53
CA PRO A 99 11.46 -0.93 10.20
C PRO A 99 12.62 -1.87 9.85
N GLU A 100 13.49 -2.20 10.81
CA GLU A 100 14.63 -3.09 10.63
C GLU A 100 14.18 -4.52 10.32
N LEU A 101 13.16 -5.02 11.04
CA LEU A 101 12.57 -6.33 10.76
C LEU A 101 11.86 -6.33 9.41
N TYR A 102 11.04 -5.31 9.15
CA TYR A 102 10.28 -5.21 7.90
C TYR A 102 11.18 -5.12 6.66
N ARG A 103 12.37 -4.52 6.77
CA ARG A 103 13.36 -4.46 5.68
C ARG A 103 13.91 -5.83 5.27
N GLN A 104 13.80 -6.85 6.13
CA GLN A 104 14.23 -8.21 5.83
C GLN A 104 13.30 -8.93 4.84
N LEU A 105 12.05 -8.45 4.67
CA LEU A 105 11.12 -8.99 3.68
C LEU A 105 11.73 -8.90 2.28
N ARG A 106 11.88 -10.03 1.62
CA ARG A 106 12.53 -10.12 0.30
C ARG A 106 11.56 -9.80 -0.83
N GLY A 107 12.09 -9.63 -2.03
CA GLY A 107 11.31 -9.46 -3.26
C GLY A 107 10.90 -8.01 -3.56
N PRO A 108 10.07 -7.81 -4.60
CA PRO A 108 9.75 -6.49 -5.13
C PRO A 108 8.83 -5.68 -4.20
N TYR A 109 8.80 -4.36 -4.40
CA TYR A 109 7.96 -3.44 -3.63
C TYR A 109 6.49 -3.87 -3.56
N TRP A 110 5.92 -4.31 -4.68
CA TRP A 110 4.52 -4.75 -4.77
C TRP A 110 4.18 -5.88 -3.79
N ARG A 111 5.10 -6.83 -3.62
CA ARG A 111 4.97 -7.92 -2.65
C ARG A 111 4.80 -7.35 -1.24
N ARG A 112 5.75 -6.48 -0.84
CA ARG A 112 5.72 -5.83 0.48
C ARG A 112 4.46 -4.97 0.66
N ASN A 113 4.03 -4.26 -0.37
CA ASN A 113 2.84 -3.42 -0.32
C ASN A 113 1.55 -4.25 -0.14
N VAL A 114 1.41 -5.38 -0.82
CA VAL A 114 0.25 -6.27 -0.67
C VAL A 114 0.16 -6.83 0.75
N TYR A 115 1.26 -7.39 1.29
CA TYR A 115 1.27 -7.89 2.66
C TYR A 115 1.11 -6.78 3.69
N GLY A 116 1.83 -5.67 3.50
CA GLY A 116 1.72 -4.50 4.35
C GLY A 116 0.29 -4.00 4.40
N ALA A 117 -0.36 -3.83 3.26
CA ALA A 117 -1.76 -3.39 3.19
C ALA A 117 -2.72 -4.37 3.87
N ALA A 118 -2.60 -5.67 3.60
CA ALA A 118 -3.48 -6.67 4.23
C ALA A 118 -3.31 -6.73 5.75
N LEU A 119 -2.08 -6.70 6.26
CA LEU A 119 -1.82 -6.75 7.70
C LEU A 119 -2.15 -5.43 8.39
N SER A 120 -1.94 -4.29 7.74
CA SER A 120 -2.19 -2.99 8.36
C SER A 120 -3.65 -2.57 8.28
N TYR A 121 -4.34 -2.83 7.17
CA TYR A 121 -5.76 -2.50 6.99
C TYR A 121 -6.70 -3.65 7.30
N GLY A 122 -6.22 -4.82 7.73
CA GLY A 122 -7.04 -6.00 8.04
C GLY A 122 -8.34 -5.70 8.80
N PRO A 123 -8.33 -4.88 9.88
CA PRO A 123 -9.56 -4.54 10.63
C PRO A 123 -10.61 -3.78 9.82
N ARG A 124 -10.25 -3.19 8.68
CA ARG A 124 -11.09 -2.36 7.81
C ARG A 124 -11.30 -2.97 6.42
N LEU A 125 -10.71 -4.14 6.16
CA LEU A 125 -10.88 -4.87 4.92
C LEU A 125 -11.88 -6.02 5.11
N PRO A 126 -12.70 -6.33 4.10
CA PRO A 126 -13.45 -7.59 4.07
C PRO A 126 -12.53 -8.79 4.34
N PRO A 127 -12.93 -9.74 5.20
CA PRO A 127 -12.08 -10.89 5.57
C PRO A 127 -11.40 -11.60 4.39
N PRO A 128 -12.11 -11.92 3.28
CA PRO A 128 -11.48 -12.62 2.15
C PRO A 128 -10.27 -11.91 1.55
N LEU A 129 -10.21 -10.56 1.63
CA LEU A 129 -9.12 -9.77 1.05
C LEU A 129 -7.84 -9.81 1.88
N TRP A 130 -7.93 -9.93 3.21
CA TRP A 130 -6.76 -9.88 4.07
C TRP A 130 -6.39 -11.26 4.63
N GLU A 131 -7.36 -12.14 4.90
CA GLU A 131 -7.10 -13.45 5.49
C GLU A 131 -6.31 -14.37 4.54
N SER A 132 -6.60 -14.31 3.23
CA SER A 132 -5.86 -15.05 2.22
C SER A 132 -4.39 -14.64 2.17
N VAL A 133 -4.14 -13.34 2.22
CA VAL A 133 -2.80 -12.75 2.24
C VAL A 133 -2.07 -13.09 3.55
N PHE A 134 -2.79 -13.02 4.68
CA PHE A 134 -2.26 -13.44 5.98
C PHE A 134 -1.88 -14.91 5.98
N CYS A 135 -2.78 -15.80 5.57
CA CYS A 135 -2.58 -17.25 5.61
C CYS A 135 -1.49 -17.73 4.65
N TYR A 136 -1.32 -17.07 3.51
CA TYR A 136 -0.18 -17.33 2.65
C TYR A 136 1.15 -16.98 3.35
N GLY A 137 1.21 -15.83 4.02
CA GLY A 137 2.45 -15.33 4.64
C GLY A 137 2.83 -15.97 5.97
N LEU A 138 1.85 -16.07 6.86
CA LEU A 138 1.98 -16.42 8.29
C LEU A 138 1.24 -17.72 8.65
N GLY A 139 0.57 -18.36 7.68
CA GLY A 139 -0.10 -19.63 7.89
C GLY A 139 0.85 -20.84 7.87
N PRO A 140 0.30 -22.07 7.74
CA PRO A 140 1.06 -23.32 7.90
C PRO A 140 2.24 -23.50 6.96
N ASP A 141 2.19 -22.86 5.78
CA ASP A 141 3.26 -22.93 4.77
C ASP A 141 4.44 -21.99 5.09
N ARG A 142 4.28 -21.09 6.09
CA ARG A 142 5.35 -20.31 6.74
C ARG A 142 6.18 -19.46 5.78
N ALA A 143 5.57 -18.93 4.73
CA ALA A 143 6.29 -18.24 3.65
C ALA A 143 7.19 -17.10 4.16
N PHE A 144 6.83 -16.43 5.26
CA PHE A 144 7.61 -15.32 5.84
C PHE A 144 8.26 -15.60 7.18
N TYR A 145 8.22 -16.81 7.71
CA TYR A 145 8.76 -17.05 9.05
C TYR A 145 10.24 -16.66 9.12
N ALA A 146 11.06 -17.08 8.15
CA ALA A 146 12.46 -16.71 8.11
C ALA A 146 12.69 -15.21 7.88
N GLU A 147 11.82 -14.53 7.13
CA GLU A 147 11.96 -13.10 6.80
C GLU A 147 11.43 -12.18 7.90
N LEU A 148 10.61 -12.71 8.80
CA LEU A 148 10.11 -12.04 10.01
C LEU A 148 10.77 -12.58 11.28
N ASP A 149 11.80 -13.41 11.10
CA ASP A 149 12.59 -14.03 12.18
C ASP A 149 11.69 -14.70 13.24
N LEU A 150 10.67 -15.41 12.76
CA LEU A 150 9.81 -16.27 13.55
C LEU A 150 10.47 -17.65 13.67
N PRO A 151 10.54 -18.22 14.89
CA PRO A 151 11.11 -19.55 15.06
C PRO A 151 10.24 -20.62 14.38
N VAL A 152 10.87 -21.71 13.92
CA VAL A 152 10.17 -22.85 13.31
C VAL A 152 9.18 -23.52 14.28
N ALA A 153 9.42 -23.38 15.59
CA ALA A 153 8.50 -23.84 16.62
C ALA A 153 7.27 -22.94 16.80
N ALA A 154 7.24 -21.72 16.24
CA ALA A 154 6.12 -20.80 16.41
C ALA A 154 4.79 -21.41 15.94
N ARG A 155 3.75 -21.27 16.78
CA ARG A 155 2.37 -21.67 16.51
C ARG A 155 1.43 -20.51 16.80
N ASN A 156 0.18 -20.62 16.34
CA ASN A 156 -0.90 -19.66 16.62
C ASN A 156 -0.48 -18.20 16.34
N VAL A 157 0.17 -17.97 15.20
CA VAL A 157 0.68 -16.64 14.84
C VAL A 157 -0.49 -15.69 14.62
N ARG A 158 -0.44 -14.55 15.29
CA ARG A 158 -1.40 -13.45 15.25
C ARG A 158 -0.67 -12.13 15.02
N VAL A 159 -1.36 -11.15 14.47
CA VAL A 159 -0.87 -9.76 14.42
C VAL A 159 -1.76 -8.91 15.29
N GLN A 160 -1.20 -8.35 16.35
CA GLN A 160 -1.85 -7.33 17.16
C GLN A 160 -1.49 -5.95 16.59
N ILE A 161 -2.50 -5.08 16.50
CA ILE A 161 -2.39 -3.71 16.01
C ILE A 161 -2.87 -2.80 17.12
N ASP A 162 -2.01 -1.89 17.56
CA ASP A 162 -2.33 -0.89 18.57
C ASP A 162 -2.19 0.50 17.94
N THR A 163 -3.24 1.32 17.97
CA THR A 163 -3.16 2.69 17.43
C THR A 163 -2.38 3.60 18.37
N ASN A 164 -1.50 4.44 17.83
CA ASN A 164 -0.91 5.57 18.56
C ASN A 164 -1.48 6.91 18.09
N THR A 165 -2.62 6.90 17.38
CA THR A 165 -3.30 8.14 16.99
C THR A 165 -3.73 8.88 18.25
N ARG A 166 -3.45 10.19 18.30
CA ARG A 166 -3.73 11.04 19.46
C ARG A 166 -5.21 10.92 19.90
N ASN A 167 -5.43 10.71 21.20
CA ASN A 167 -6.75 10.56 21.82
C ASN A 167 -7.56 9.35 21.32
N ARG A 168 -6.89 8.25 20.95
CA ARG A 168 -7.53 6.99 20.57
C ARG A 168 -6.80 5.79 21.18
N ASP A 169 -7.58 4.75 21.45
CA ASP A 169 -7.20 3.64 22.33
C ASP A 169 -7.51 2.28 21.66
N GLY A 170 -7.52 2.25 20.32
CA GLY A 170 -7.93 1.08 19.54
C GLY A 170 -6.87 -0.02 19.49
N THR A 171 -7.28 -1.25 19.81
CA THR A 171 -6.51 -2.47 19.62
C THR A 171 -7.29 -3.46 18.77
N TRP A 172 -6.63 -4.06 17.79
CA TRP A 172 -7.20 -5.10 16.93
C TRP A 172 -6.26 -6.30 16.87
N THR A 173 -6.83 -7.50 16.70
CA THR A 173 -6.05 -8.73 16.53
C THR A 173 -6.48 -9.44 15.25
N LEU A 174 -5.52 -9.69 14.37
CA LEU A 174 -5.69 -10.51 13.18
C LEU A 174 -5.27 -11.94 13.51
N ALA A 175 -6.25 -12.86 13.51
CA ALA A 175 -6.06 -14.26 13.86
C ALA A 175 -6.94 -15.19 12.99
N PRO A 176 -6.75 -15.21 11.66
CA PRO A 176 -7.57 -16.04 10.80
C PRO A 176 -7.25 -17.51 10.98
N ARG A 177 -8.23 -18.36 10.69
CA ARG A 177 -8.02 -19.81 10.62
C ARG A 177 -7.46 -20.18 9.27
N CYS A 178 -6.19 -20.58 9.24
CA CYS A 178 -5.52 -20.97 8.01
C CYS A 178 -5.58 -22.50 7.82
N GLY A 179 -6.11 -22.92 6.67
CA GLY A 179 -6.11 -24.32 6.24
C GLY A 179 -4.77 -24.74 5.64
N THR A 180 -4.67 -26.01 5.27
CA THR A 180 -3.55 -26.54 4.48
C THR A 180 -3.56 -25.92 3.08
N ALA A 181 -2.39 -25.48 2.59
CA ALA A 181 -2.19 -24.67 1.36
C ALA A 181 -2.48 -23.15 1.47
N GLY A 182 -2.30 -22.55 2.65
CA GLY A 182 -2.29 -21.09 2.82
C GLY A 182 -3.63 -20.40 2.54
N ARG A 183 -4.74 -21.15 2.50
CA ARG A 183 -6.09 -20.61 2.34
C ARG A 183 -6.72 -20.31 3.70
N ALA A 184 -7.42 -19.19 3.80
CA ALA A 184 -8.33 -18.96 4.91
C ALA A 184 -9.47 -19.99 4.84
N VAL A 185 -9.78 -20.64 5.96
CA VAL A 185 -10.97 -21.50 6.08
C VAL A 185 -12.16 -20.57 6.20
N GLY A 186 -12.97 -20.49 5.14
CA GLY A 186 -14.13 -19.61 5.11
C GLY A 186 -15.08 -19.90 6.27
N ALA A 187 -15.61 -18.83 6.88
CA ALA A 187 -16.76 -18.90 7.76
C ALA A 187 -18.04 -19.14 6.94
N GLU A 188 -18.15 -20.28 6.26
CA GLU A 188 -19.43 -20.82 5.80
C GLU A 188 -19.99 -21.69 6.93
N ASP A 189 -20.50 -21.08 8.01
CA ASP A 189 -21.47 -21.66 8.97
C ASP A 189 -21.71 -20.74 10.19
N ALA A 190 -22.16 -19.51 9.94
CA ALA A 190 -22.91 -18.74 10.93
C ALA A 190 -24.17 -18.23 10.22
N GLY A 191 -25.16 -19.12 10.13
CA GLY A 191 -26.35 -18.96 9.32
C GLY A 191 -27.39 -17.97 9.84
N ARG A 192 -28.37 -17.75 8.95
CA ARG A 192 -29.75 -17.26 9.13
C ARG A 192 -29.97 -15.88 9.73
#